data_AF-A0AA36IKK4-F1
#
_entry.id   AF-A0AA36IKK4-F1
#
_cell.length_a   1.000
_cell.length_b   1.000
_cell.length_c   1.000
_cell.angle_alpha   90.00
_cell.angle_beta   90.00
_cell.angle_gamma   90.00
#
_symmetry.space_group_name_H-M   'P 1'
#
loop_
_entity.id
_entity.type
_entity.pdbx_description
1 polymer ?
#
loop_
_entity_poly.entity_id
_entity_poly.type
_entity_poly.pdbx_seq_one_letter_code
_entity_poly.pdbx_strand_id
1 'polypeptide(L)'
;MWGHTCYLSKLPPELHPAAVGLETPLALLDERVAVLCADPRYLIMKQQYMLPVLKAILAGEKPELTFESNDRSFLPSAAQHSEDLQNMVAWAKLEYRRPQQVKLFFMEDFVLEPETAFRGLAKFLGLPLSSDVLPALLQRMPQLEMRGLFGPGGNERQHMEEQAKQFEVALAGFSNDLQAGWQDQVQQLLHSPNPRLSVMGRLLLDHQRWDLPRWWVAHSAQLCRPCTFAPRGLCRNAALCSFCHADEHGTKAANRPSKKERARRDRRRQAMARTPSPQGLSS
;
A
#
# COMPACT_ATOMS: atom_id res chain seq x y z
N MET A 1 8.25 14.99 23.46
CA MET A 1 8.27 13.52 23.50
C MET A 1 7.08 13.08 22.67
N TRP A 2 7.28 12.59 21.44
CA TRP A 2 6.18 12.21 20.55
C TRP A 2 5.70 10.83 20.99
N GLY A 3 4.57 10.77 21.68
CA GLY A 3 3.93 9.51 22.01
C GLY A 3 3.29 8.95 20.76
N HIS A 4 3.99 8.09 20.03
CA HIS A 4 3.38 7.32 18.95
C HIS A 4 2.58 6.19 19.57
N THR A 5 1.25 6.27 19.50
CA THR A 5 0.37 5.19 19.90
C THR A 5 -0.07 4.39 18.68
N CYS A 6 0.11 3.07 18.74
CA CYS A 6 -0.42 2.15 17.75
C CYS A 6 -1.72 1.57 18.28
N TYR A 7 -2.79 1.65 17.50
CA TYR A 7 -4.07 1.03 17.82
C TYR A 7 -4.40 -0.01 16.75
N LEU A 8 -4.81 -1.20 17.18
CA LEU A 8 -5.52 -2.12 16.30
C LEU A 8 -7.00 -1.74 16.39
N SER A 9 -7.54 -1.12 15.34
CA SER A 9 -8.90 -0.62 15.35
C SER A 9 -9.60 -0.97 14.05
N LYS A 10 -10.78 -1.57 14.15
CA LYS A 10 -11.75 -1.66 13.05
C LYS A 10 -12.68 -0.45 13.01
N LEU A 11 -12.42 0.57 13.84
CA LEU A 11 -13.35 1.69 13.94
C LEU A 11 -13.33 2.53 12.66
N PRO A 12 -14.50 3.03 12.24
CA PRO A 12 -14.59 4.03 11.20
C PRO A 12 -13.82 5.29 11.62
N PRO A 13 -13.37 6.11 10.65
CA PRO A 13 -12.61 7.32 10.96
C PRO A 13 -13.32 8.22 11.96
N GLU A 14 -14.65 8.37 11.89
CA GLU A 14 -15.44 9.25 12.76
C GLU A 14 -15.30 8.95 14.26
N LEU A 15 -14.95 7.71 14.62
CA LEU A 15 -14.75 7.28 16.00
C LEU A 15 -13.28 7.32 16.43
N HIS A 16 -12.37 7.62 15.51
CA HIS A 16 -10.95 7.77 15.84
C HIS A 16 -10.71 9.14 16.51
N PRO A 17 -10.00 9.22 17.65
CA PRO A 17 -9.76 10.48 18.36
C PRO A 17 -9.20 11.60 17.46
N ALA A 18 -8.29 11.26 16.54
CA ALA A 18 -7.73 12.19 15.56
C ALA A 18 -8.74 12.75 14.53
N ALA A 19 -9.90 12.10 14.35
CA ALA A 19 -10.96 12.55 13.44
C ALA A 19 -12.08 13.35 14.14
N VAL A 20 -12.18 13.27 15.47
CA VAL A 20 -13.22 13.96 16.27
C VAL A 20 -13.13 15.49 16.15
N GLY A 21 -12.04 16.02 15.59
CA GLY A 21 -11.86 17.43 15.28
C GLY A 21 -12.18 17.86 13.84
N LEU A 22 -13.27 17.39 13.22
CA LEU A 22 -13.69 17.91 11.90
C LEU A 22 -13.95 19.43 11.92
N GLU A 23 -14.31 19.98 13.08
CA GLU A 23 -14.52 21.43 13.30
C GLU A 23 -13.37 22.12 14.05
N THR A 24 -12.40 21.36 14.58
CA THR A 24 -11.27 21.94 15.31
C THR A 24 -10.31 22.57 14.30
N PRO A 25 -9.86 23.82 14.49
CA PRO A 25 -8.95 24.50 13.57
C PRO A 25 -7.71 23.66 13.28
N LEU A 26 -7.38 23.51 11.98
CA LEU A 26 -6.27 22.73 11.41
C LEU A 26 -4.88 22.97 12.05
N ALA A 27 -4.73 24.02 12.85
CA ALA A 27 -3.44 24.51 13.32
C ALA A 27 -2.88 23.80 14.57
N LEU A 28 -3.62 22.90 15.23
CA LEU A 28 -3.24 22.39 16.56
C LEU A 28 -2.97 20.89 16.68
N LEU A 29 -3.25 20.08 15.65
CA LEU A 29 -3.01 18.64 15.72
C LEU A 29 -1.99 18.21 14.66
N ASP A 30 -0.76 17.98 15.12
CA ASP A 30 0.36 17.41 14.35
C ASP A 30 0.29 15.87 14.28
N GLU A 31 -0.87 15.29 14.64
CA GLU A 31 -1.08 13.85 14.67
C GLU A 31 -1.19 13.28 13.26
N ARG A 32 -0.45 12.20 13.02
CA ARG A 32 -0.45 11.46 11.76
C ARG A 32 -0.95 10.03 12.00
N VAL A 33 -1.91 9.61 11.19
CA VAL A 33 -2.58 8.31 11.25
C VAL A 33 -2.19 7.50 10.02
N ALA A 34 -1.44 6.42 10.25
CA ALA A 34 -1.16 5.42 9.24
C ALA A 34 -2.19 4.30 9.33
N VAL A 35 -3.00 4.13 8.28
CA VAL A 35 -4.02 3.10 8.19
C VAL A 35 -3.47 1.93 7.39
N LEU A 36 -3.46 0.72 7.98
CA LEU A 36 -3.05 -0.48 7.27
C LEU A 36 -4.28 -1.14 6.63
N CYS A 37 -4.28 -1.28 5.31
CA CYS A 37 -5.29 -1.95 4.50
C CYS A 37 -4.71 -3.23 3.89
N ALA A 38 -5.57 -4.16 3.49
CA ALA A 38 -5.18 -5.32 2.69
C ALA A 38 -6.34 -5.73 1.78
N ASP A 39 -6.13 -6.74 0.95
CA ASP A 39 -7.22 -7.39 0.22
C ASP A 39 -8.37 -7.76 1.19
N PRO A 40 -9.60 -7.25 0.98
CA PRO A 40 -10.73 -7.48 1.87
C PRO A 40 -11.07 -8.97 2.00
N ARG A 41 -10.81 -9.77 0.96
CA ARG A 41 -11.01 -11.23 0.99
C ARG A 41 -10.07 -11.86 2.01
N TYR A 42 -8.80 -11.45 2.00
CA TYR A 42 -7.82 -11.87 2.99
C TYR A 42 -8.22 -11.43 4.40
N LEU A 43 -8.67 -10.17 4.58
CA LEU A 43 -9.08 -9.66 5.90
C LEU A 43 -10.27 -10.44 6.48
N ILE A 44 -11.29 -10.74 5.66
CA ILE A 44 -12.46 -11.52 6.07
C ILE A 44 -12.05 -12.93 6.49
N MET A 45 -11.24 -13.62 5.67
CA MET A 45 -10.77 -14.96 5.98
C MET A 45 -9.88 -14.98 7.23
N LYS A 46 -9.01 -13.98 7.38
CA LYS A 46 -8.20 -13.82 8.58
C LYS A 46 -9.04 -13.57 9.82
N GLN A 47 -10.11 -12.77 9.72
CA GLN A 47 -11.02 -12.55 10.84
C GLN A 47 -11.71 -13.85 11.26
N GLN A 48 -12.17 -14.65 10.29
CA GLN A 48 -12.74 -15.97 10.55
C GLN A 48 -11.76 -16.85 11.34
N TYR A 49 -10.48 -16.84 10.98
CA TYR A 49 -9.44 -17.57 11.69
C TYR A 49 -9.13 -17.01 13.10
N MET A 50 -9.11 -15.69 13.25
CA MET A 50 -8.75 -15.03 14.51
C MET A 50 -9.86 -15.08 15.57
N LEU A 51 -11.13 -15.19 15.16
CA LEU A 51 -12.26 -15.18 16.09
C LEU A 51 -12.22 -16.33 17.12
N PRO A 52 -12.01 -17.60 16.75
CA PRO A 52 -11.84 -18.69 17.71
C PRO A 52 -10.67 -18.45 18.67
N VAL A 53 -9.53 -17.97 18.16
CA VAL A 53 -8.33 -17.67 18.95
C VAL A 53 -8.63 -16.61 20.01
N LEU A 54 -9.30 -15.51 19.61
CA LEU A 54 -9.69 -14.44 20.52
C LEU A 54 -10.71 -14.93 21.56
N LYS A 55 -11.69 -15.76 21.16
CA LYS A 55 -12.65 -16.36 22.09
C LYS A 55 -11.95 -17.22 23.15
N ALA A 56 -11.02 -18.08 22.74
CA ALA A 56 -10.23 -18.90 23.66
C ALA A 56 -9.43 -18.03 24.64
N ILE A 57 -8.72 -17.01 24.14
CA ILE A 57 -7.96 -16.08 25.00
C ILE A 57 -8.87 -15.37 26.02
N LEU A 58 -10.03 -14.88 25.58
CA LEU A 58 -11.00 -14.20 26.46
C LEU A 58 -11.63 -15.15 27.48
N ALA A 59 -11.77 -16.43 27.15
CA ALA A 59 -12.21 -17.47 28.07
C ALA A 59 -11.11 -17.94 29.03
N GLY A 60 -9.86 -17.46 28.88
CA GLY A 60 -8.71 -17.95 29.63
C GLY A 60 -8.24 -19.34 29.19
N GLU A 61 -8.71 -19.82 28.05
CA GLU A 61 -8.32 -21.08 27.44
C GLU A 61 -7.03 -20.91 26.62
N LYS A 62 -6.23 -21.97 26.51
CA LYS A 62 -5.07 -21.95 25.63
C LYS A 62 -5.58 -21.99 24.19
N PRO A 63 -5.29 -20.98 23.35
CA PRO A 63 -5.76 -20.98 21.97
C PRO A 63 -5.12 -22.15 21.22
N GLU A 64 -5.93 -23.12 20.81
CA GLU A 64 -5.52 -24.11 19.83
C GLU A 64 -5.68 -23.50 18.44
N LEU A 65 -4.56 -23.21 17.79
CA LEU A 65 -4.51 -22.73 16.41
C LEU A 65 -4.82 -23.91 15.47
N THR A 66 -6.07 -24.36 15.44
CA THR A 66 -6.52 -25.33 14.46
C THR A 66 -6.93 -24.58 13.19
N PHE A 67 -6.12 -24.73 12.14
CA PHE A 67 -6.33 -24.05 10.86
C PHE A 67 -7.49 -24.62 10.06
N GLU A 68 -8.08 -25.73 10.51
CA GLU A 68 -9.09 -26.51 9.78
C GLU A 68 -10.53 -26.23 10.23
N SER A 69 -10.82 -25.08 10.86
CA SER A 69 -12.21 -24.76 11.21
C SER A 69 -13.04 -24.54 9.93
N ASN A 70 -13.70 -25.59 9.45
CA ASN A 70 -14.61 -25.58 8.30
C ASN A 70 -15.91 -24.80 8.56
N ASP A 71 -16.03 -24.11 9.69
CA ASP A 71 -17.19 -23.30 10.01
C ASP A 71 -17.22 -22.03 9.15
N ARG A 72 -17.90 -22.14 8.01
CA ARG A 72 -18.11 -21.06 7.03
C ARG A 72 -19.34 -20.22 7.35
N SER A 73 -20.01 -20.43 8.49
CA SER A 73 -21.24 -19.70 8.85
C SER A 73 -21.04 -18.19 9.02
N PHE A 74 -19.80 -17.74 9.26
CA PHE A 74 -19.45 -16.32 9.37
C PHE A 74 -19.43 -15.59 8.02
N LEU A 75 -19.10 -16.30 6.94
CA LEU A 75 -18.86 -15.69 5.63
C LEU A 75 -20.10 -15.03 5.01
N PRO A 76 -21.33 -15.59 5.09
CA PRO A 76 -22.54 -14.90 4.64
C PRO A 76 -22.72 -13.52 5.28
N SER A 77 -22.54 -13.41 6.60
CA SER A 77 -22.68 -12.14 7.33
C SER A 77 -21.60 -11.14 6.90
N ALA A 78 -20.34 -11.60 6.82
CA ALA A 78 -19.23 -10.77 6.37
C ALA A 78 -19.38 -10.30 4.91
N ALA A 79 -19.92 -11.15 4.03
CA ALA A 79 -20.19 -10.82 2.63
C ALA A 79 -21.37 -9.84 2.50
N GLN A 80 -22.39 -9.95 3.36
CA GLN A 80 -23.58 -9.09 3.31
C GLN A 80 -23.39 -7.73 3.98
N HIS A 81 -22.53 -7.64 5.00
CA HIS A 81 -22.27 -6.42 5.76
C HIS A 81 -20.79 -6.27 6.15
N SER A 82 -19.89 -6.10 5.19
CA SER A 82 -18.48 -5.83 5.50
C SER A 82 -18.29 -4.39 6.00
N GLU A 83 -18.32 -4.20 7.31
CA GLU A 83 -17.89 -2.95 7.95
C GLU A 83 -16.46 -2.59 7.52
N ASP A 84 -15.59 -3.59 7.31
CA ASP A 84 -14.20 -3.39 6.90
C ASP A 84 -14.10 -2.66 5.54
N LEU A 85 -14.93 -3.03 4.55
CA LEU A 85 -14.99 -2.35 3.26
C LEU A 85 -15.48 -0.89 3.38
N GLN A 86 -16.55 -0.68 4.14
CA GLN A 86 -17.09 0.66 4.38
C GLN A 86 -16.05 1.54 5.07
N ASN A 87 -15.36 1.01 6.07
CA ASN A 87 -14.31 1.70 6.81
C ASN A 87 -13.11 2.00 5.91
N MET A 88 -12.69 1.08 5.04
CA MET A 88 -11.63 1.35 4.05
C MET A 88 -11.99 2.53 3.14
N VAL A 89 -13.23 2.58 2.63
CA VAL A 89 -13.71 3.69 1.80
C VAL A 89 -13.76 5.00 2.60
N ALA A 90 -14.23 4.96 3.85
CA ALA A 90 -14.29 6.12 4.73
C ALA A 90 -12.88 6.68 5.03
N TRP A 91 -11.92 5.82 5.37
CA TRP A 91 -10.52 6.19 5.56
C TRP A 91 -9.89 6.76 4.28
N ALA A 92 -10.20 6.21 3.11
CA ALA A 92 -9.72 6.74 1.85
C ALA A 92 -10.28 8.14 1.53
N LYS A 93 -11.56 8.38 1.85
CA LYS A 93 -12.16 9.73 1.77
C LYS A 93 -11.46 10.71 2.71
N LEU A 94 -11.09 10.26 3.91
CA LEU A 94 -10.36 11.09 4.87
C LEU A 94 -8.91 11.37 4.42
N GLU A 95 -8.18 10.35 3.92
CA GLU A 95 -6.86 10.52 3.30
C GLU A 95 -6.92 11.55 2.16
N TYR A 96 -7.91 11.45 1.27
CA TYR A 96 -8.06 12.40 0.17
C TYR A 96 -8.23 13.84 0.67
N ARG A 97 -9.01 14.05 1.74
CA ARG A 97 -9.22 15.37 2.35
C ARG A 97 -8.01 15.87 3.14
N ARG A 98 -7.25 14.96 3.77
CA ARG A 98 -6.18 15.27 4.71
C ARG A 98 -4.92 14.40 4.47
N PRO A 99 -4.28 14.46 3.29
CA PRO A 99 -3.23 13.51 2.89
C PRO A 99 -1.93 13.63 3.69
N GLN A 100 -1.74 14.74 4.44
CA GLN A 100 -0.60 14.93 5.33
C GLN A 100 -0.83 14.33 6.73
N GLN A 101 -2.09 14.13 7.12
CA GLN A 101 -2.48 13.60 8.43
C GLN A 101 -2.93 12.15 8.37
N VAL A 102 -3.53 11.70 7.26
CA VAL A 102 -4.01 10.33 7.11
C VAL A 102 -3.41 9.74 5.85
N LYS A 103 -2.86 8.53 5.97
CA LYS A 103 -2.28 7.80 4.84
C LYS A 103 -2.63 6.33 4.91
N LEU A 104 -3.12 5.79 3.80
CA LEU A 104 -3.36 4.36 3.66
C LEU A 104 -2.08 3.68 3.18
N PHE A 105 -1.68 2.62 3.87
CA PHE A 105 -0.62 1.70 3.50
C PHE A 105 -1.20 0.31 3.32
N PHE A 106 -0.71 -0.44 2.34
CA PHE A 106 -1.23 -1.76 2.04
C PHE A 106 -0.29 -2.82 2.60
N MET A 107 -0.83 -3.80 3.30
CA MET A 107 -0.05 -4.87 3.95
C MET A 107 0.78 -5.64 2.92
N GLU A 108 0.26 -5.80 1.70
CA GLU A 108 0.99 -6.43 0.61
C GLU A 108 2.30 -5.69 0.27
N ASP A 109 2.38 -4.37 0.47
CA ASP A 109 3.61 -3.61 0.22
C ASP A 109 4.73 -4.00 1.18
N PHE A 110 4.38 -4.29 2.43
CA PHE A 110 5.35 -4.71 3.45
C PHE A 110 5.85 -6.13 3.20
N VAL A 111 5.09 -6.93 2.46
CA VAL A 111 5.50 -8.28 2.04
C VAL A 111 6.30 -8.23 0.73
N LEU A 112 5.89 -7.38 -0.22
CA LEU A 112 6.50 -7.30 -1.55
C LEU A 112 7.80 -6.50 -1.60
N GLU A 113 7.82 -5.34 -0.97
CA GLU A 113 8.90 -4.37 -1.02
C GLU A 113 9.07 -3.73 0.38
N PRO A 114 9.39 -4.52 1.43
CA PRO A 114 9.37 -4.09 2.84
C PRO A 114 10.16 -2.81 3.07
N GLU A 115 11.36 -2.70 2.50
CA GLU A 115 12.20 -1.50 2.63
C GLU A 115 11.48 -0.25 2.12
N THR A 116 10.88 -0.32 0.93
CA THR A 116 10.17 0.83 0.34
C THR A 116 8.94 1.19 1.16
N ALA A 117 8.18 0.19 1.61
CA ALA A 117 6.99 0.39 2.45
C ALA A 117 7.35 1.06 3.79
N PHE A 118 8.36 0.55 4.51
CA PHE A 118 8.79 1.12 5.78
C PHE A 118 9.42 2.51 5.61
N ARG A 119 10.16 2.78 4.53
CA ARG A 119 10.64 4.14 4.22
C ARG A 119 9.48 5.10 3.99
N GLY A 120 8.44 4.66 3.26
CA GLY A 120 7.21 5.43 3.06
C GLY A 120 6.50 5.75 4.37
N LEU A 121 6.34 4.74 5.23
CA LEU A 121 5.75 4.88 6.55
C LEU A 121 6.55 5.83 7.44
N ALA A 122 7.87 5.64 7.51
CA ALA A 122 8.76 6.50 8.30
C ALA A 122 8.70 7.96 7.82
N LYS A 123 8.78 8.19 6.50
CA LYS A 123 8.62 9.53 5.90
C LYS A 123 7.27 10.15 6.25
N PHE A 124 6.19 9.38 6.11
CA PHE A 124 4.86 9.84 6.46
C PHE A 124 4.74 10.16 7.95
N LEU A 125 5.34 9.40 8.85
CA LEU A 125 5.33 9.68 10.29
C LEU A 125 6.31 10.79 10.72
N GLY A 126 7.07 11.36 9.78
CA GLY A 126 8.04 12.43 10.09
C GLY A 126 9.31 11.91 10.75
N LEU A 127 9.57 10.60 10.68
CA LEU A 127 10.79 10.01 11.20
C LEU A 127 11.96 10.29 10.26
N PRO A 128 13.14 10.72 10.76
CA PRO A 128 14.32 10.91 9.93
C PRO A 128 14.69 9.61 9.21
N LEU A 129 14.84 9.66 7.89
CA LEU A 129 15.25 8.48 7.11
C LEU A 129 16.69 8.03 7.39
N SER A 130 17.49 8.89 8.00
CA SER A 130 18.84 8.59 8.52
C SER A 130 18.83 7.96 9.91
N SER A 131 17.66 7.76 10.52
CA SER A 131 17.52 7.10 11.81
C SER A 131 17.94 5.64 11.74
N ASP A 132 18.65 5.16 12.76
CA ASP A 132 19.03 3.75 12.93
C ASP A 132 17.82 2.82 13.10
N VAL A 133 16.64 3.37 13.39
CA VAL A 133 15.39 2.60 13.56
C VAL A 133 15.05 1.81 12.29
N LEU A 134 15.19 2.41 11.11
CA LEU A 134 14.83 1.75 9.86
C LEU A 134 15.82 0.62 9.52
N PRO A 135 17.16 0.82 9.52
CA PRO A 135 18.11 -0.27 9.39
C PRO A 135 17.90 -1.38 10.42
N ALA A 136 17.67 -1.06 11.69
CA ALA A 136 17.42 -2.05 12.73
C ALA A 136 16.12 -2.84 12.49
N LEU A 137 15.06 -2.19 12.02
CA LEU A 137 13.80 -2.85 11.64
C LEU A 137 14.01 -3.80 10.45
N LEU A 138 14.71 -3.34 9.41
CA LEU A 138 15.00 -4.14 8.23
C LEU A 138 15.92 -5.33 8.55
N GLN A 139 16.84 -5.20 9.50
CA GLN A 139 17.65 -6.33 9.97
C GLN A 139 16.82 -7.39 10.72
N ARG A 140 15.72 -6.98 11.37
CA ARG A 140 14.80 -7.90 12.06
C ARG A 140 13.76 -8.53 11.12
N MET A 141 13.58 -7.99 9.92
CA MET A 141 12.57 -8.46 8.98
C MET A 141 12.64 -9.96 8.68
N PRO A 142 13.81 -10.58 8.38
CA PRO A 142 13.86 -12.02 8.13
C PRO A 142 13.33 -12.86 9.30
N GLN A 143 13.49 -12.38 10.54
CA GLN A 143 12.98 -13.07 11.73
C GLN A 143 11.46 -12.93 11.86
N LEU A 144 10.92 -11.78 11.46
CA LEU A 144 9.47 -11.54 11.41
C LEU A 144 8.82 -12.34 10.28
N GLU A 145 9.46 -12.44 9.12
CA GLU A 145 9.01 -13.26 7.99
C GLU A 145 8.94 -14.75 8.37
N MET A 146 9.95 -15.27 9.08
CA MET A 146 9.91 -16.66 9.57
C MET A 146 8.74 -16.94 10.52
N ARG A 147 8.30 -15.93 11.29
CA ARG A 147 7.15 -16.05 12.18
C ARG A 147 5.82 -15.79 11.45
N GLY A 148 5.90 -15.26 10.24
CA GLY A 148 4.80 -14.64 9.51
C GLY A 148 4.54 -13.25 10.06
N LEU A 149 4.55 -12.25 9.17
CA LEU A 149 4.22 -10.87 9.55
C LEU A 149 2.75 -10.78 9.95
N PHE A 150 1.90 -11.54 9.27
CA PHE A 150 0.46 -11.44 9.36
C PHE A 150 -0.27 -12.79 9.41
N GLY A 151 0.39 -13.91 9.12
CA GLY A 151 -0.11 -15.28 9.25
C GLY A 151 0.88 -16.21 9.96
N PRO A 152 0.61 -17.52 10.03
CA PRO A 152 1.60 -18.50 10.49
C PRO A 152 2.79 -18.58 9.51
N GLY A 153 4.00 -18.83 10.04
CA GLY A 153 5.28 -18.73 9.32
C GLY A 153 5.32 -19.34 7.91
N GLY A 154 6.05 -18.67 7.00
CA GLY A 154 6.21 -19.10 5.61
C GLY A 154 6.21 -17.92 4.62
N ASN A 155 5.85 -18.21 3.36
CA ASN A 155 5.69 -17.18 2.33
C ASN A 155 4.36 -16.44 2.54
N GLU A 156 4.38 -15.34 3.29
CA GLU A 156 3.20 -14.54 3.64
C GLU A 156 2.39 -14.12 2.40
N ARG A 157 3.07 -13.81 1.29
CA ARG A 157 2.39 -13.45 0.04
C ARG A 157 1.52 -14.62 -0.46
N GLN A 158 2.10 -15.82 -0.50
CA GLN A 158 1.38 -17.02 -0.91
C GLN A 158 0.23 -17.32 0.05
N HIS A 159 0.41 -17.07 1.34
CA HIS A 159 -0.66 -17.23 2.33
C HIS A 159 -1.83 -16.26 2.07
N MET A 160 -1.55 -14.96 1.88
CA MET A 160 -2.58 -13.97 1.54
C MET A 160 -3.35 -14.34 0.27
N GLU A 161 -2.65 -14.83 -0.74
CA GLU A 161 -3.23 -15.27 -2.01
C GLU A 161 -4.10 -16.52 -1.86
N GLU A 162 -3.66 -17.49 -1.08
CA GLU A 162 -4.43 -18.71 -0.81
C GLU A 162 -5.70 -18.39 -0.01
N GLN A 163 -5.62 -17.51 0.98
CA GLN A 163 -6.81 -17.05 1.71
C GLN A 163 -7.80 -16.32 0.80
N ALA A 164 -7.32 -15.41 -0.05
CA ALA A 164 -8.18 -14.74 -1.03
C ALA A 164 -8.84 -15.74 -1.99
N LYS A 165 -8.11 -16.76 -2.45
CA LYS A 165 -8.65 -17.84 -3.29
C LYS A 165 -9.70 -18.67 -2.56
N GLN A 166 -9.48 -19.00 -1.30
CA GLN A 166 -10.44 -19.75 -0.49
C GLN A 166 -11.75 -18.97 -0.31
N PHE A 167 -11.65 -17.65 -0.12
CA PHE A 167 -12.82 -16.77 -0.09
C PHE A 167 -13.61 -16.85 -1.41
N GLU A 168 -12.94 -16.74 -2.56
CA GLU A 168 -13.61 -16.82 -3.88
C GLU A 168 -14.32 -18.17 -4.08
N VAL A 169 -13.68 -19.26 -3.69
CA VAL A 169 -14.30 -20.61 -3.74
C VAL A 169 -15.52 -20.69 -2.82
N ALA A 170 -15.47 -20.07 -1.64
CA ALA A 170 -16.61 -20.04 -0.73
C ALA A 170 -17.74 -19.15 -1.28
N LEU A 171 -17.42 -17.97 -1.80
CA LEU A 171 -18.36 -17.02 -2.38
C LEU A 171 -19.14 -17.63 -3.56
N ALA A 172 -18.45 -18.38 -4.43
CA ALA A 172 -19.07 -19.09 -5.55
C ALA A 172 -20.11 -20.14 -5.11
N GLY A 173 -20.03 -20.62 -3.87
CA GLY A 173 -21.00 -21.56 -3.28
C GLY A 173 -22.18 -20.89 -2.59
N PHE A 174 -22.21 -19.56 -2.45
CA PHE A 174 -23.29 -18.82 -1.80
C PHE A 174 -24.46 -18.53 -2.75
N SER A 175 -25.61 -18.16 -2.17
CA SER A 175 -26.77 -17.72 -2.95
C SER A 175 -26.46 -16.48 -3.78
N ASN A 176 -27.20 -16.30 -4.88
CA ASN A 176 -27.06 -15.13 -5.75
C ASN A 176 -27.23 -13.81 -4.98
N ASP A 177 -28.13 -13.77 -4.00
CA ASP A 177 -28.36 -12.58 -3.18
C ASP A 177 -27.12 -12.20 -2.35
N LEU A 178 -26.41 -13.18 -1.79
CA LEU A 178 -25.17 -12.93 -1.05
C LEU A 178 -24.02 -12.52 -1.97
N GLN A 179 -23.93 -13.12 -3.15
CA GLN A 179 -22.95 -12.72 -4.17
C GLN A 179 -23.21 -11.29 -4.64
N ALA A 180 -24.48 -10.93 -4.89
CA ALA A 180 -24.88 -9.57 -5.23
C ALA A 180 -24.56 -8.58 -4.10
N GLY A 181 -24.84 -8.94 -2.84
CA GLY A 181 -24.50 -8.11 -1.68
C GLY A 181 -22.99 -7.85 -1.55
N TRP A 182 -22.16 -8.86 -1.82
CA TRP A 182 -20.72 -8.68 -1.90
C TRP A 182 -20.31 -7.74 -3.04
N GLN A 183 -20.86 -7.95 -4.23
CA GLN A 183 -20.58 -7.09 -5.39
C GLN A 183 -20.95 -5.63 -5.13
N ASP A 184 -22.11 -5.37 -4.52
CA ASP A 184 -22.57 -4.02 -4.16
C ASP A 184 -21.61 -3.32 -3.18
N GLN A 185 -21.02 -4.06 -2.24
CA GLN A 185 -20.00 -3.50 -1.35
C GLN A 185 -18.69 -3.20 -2.09
N VAL A 186 -18.23 -4.13 -2.92
CA VAL A 186 -17.00 -3.94 -3.71
C VAL A 186 -17.14 -2.78 -4.70
N GLN A 187 -18.33 -2.52 -5.25
CA GLN A 187 -18.59 -1.34 -6.09
C GLN A 187 -18.25 -0.02 -5.38
N GLN A 188 -18.38 0.06 -4.05
CA GLN A 188 -18.00 1.26 -3.31
C GLN A 188 -16.49 1.55 -3.41
N LEU A 189 -15.66 0.52 -3.54
CA LEU A 189 -14.22 0.67 -3.75
C LEU A 189 -13.91 1.30 -5.11
N LEU A 190 -14.66 0.96 -6.17
CA LEU A 190 -14.47 1.56 -7.50
C LEU A 190 -14.57 3.08 -7.47
N HIS A 191 -15.48 3.60 -6.65
CA HIS A 191 -15.74 5.03 -6.48
C HIS A 191 -14.87 5.67 -5.39
N SER A 192 -13.92 4.93 -4.82
CA SER A 192 -13.00 5.47 -3.83
C SER A 192 -12.11 6.54 -4.45
N PRO A 193 -11.85 7.68 -3.76
CA PRO A 193 -10.91 8.68 -4.23
C PRO A 193 -9.45 8.21 -4.18
N ASN A 194 -9.16 7.10 -3.49
CA ASN A 194 -7.85 6.47 -3.51
C ASN A 194 -7.72 5.59 -4.77
N PRO A 195 -6.81 5.91 -5.72
CA PRO A 195 -6.71 5.19 -7.00
C PRO A 195 -6.42 3.69 -6.82
N ARG A 196 -5.72 3.32 -5.74
CA ARG A 196 -5.36 1.93 -5.47
C ARG A 196 -6.58 1.12 -5.05
N LEU A 197 -7.41 1.67 -4.17
CA LEU A 197 -8.67 1.03 -3.81
C LEU A 197 -9.63 0.94 -5.00
N SER A 198 -9.66 1.96 -5.88
CA SER A 198 -10.45 1.89 -7.12
C SER A 198 -10.01 0.74 -8.03
N VAL A 199 -8.69 0.56 -8.23
CA VAL A 199 -8.15 -0.58 -8.97
C VAL A 199 -8.45 -1.90 -8.26
N MET A 200 -8.35 -1.95 -6.92
CA MET A 200 -8.72 -3.13 -6.13
C MET A 200 -10.18 -3.52 -6.35
N GLY A 201 -11.11 -2.56 -6.27
CA GLY A 201 -12.53 -2.79 -6.52
C GLY A 201 -12.78 -3.42 -7.89
N ARG A 202 -12.06 -2.97 -8.92
CA ARG A 202 -12.18 -3.54 -10.28
C ARG A 202 -11.70 -4.98 -10.32
N LEU A 203 -10.51 -5.25 -9.79
CA LEU A 203 -9.95 -6.60 -9.78
C LEU A 203 -10.82 -7.57 -8.96
N LEU A 204 -11.40 -7.11 -7.86
CA LEU A 204 -12.32 -7.90 -7.03
C LEU A 204 -13.61 -8.25 -7.78
N LEU A 205 -14.21 -7.30 -8.50
CA LEU A 205 -15.40 -7.57 -9.33
C LEU A 205 -15.11 -8.54 -10.47
N ASP A 206 -13.90 -8.49 -11.02
CA ASP A 206 -13.45 -9.41 -12.06
C ASP A 206 -12.96 -10.78 -11.49
N HIS A 207 -13.09 -10.99 -10.17
CA HIS A 207 -12.57 -12.16 -9.44
C HIS A 207 -11.07 -12.43 -9.70
N GLN A 208 -10.31 -11.36 -9.96
CA GLN A 208 -8.88 -11.43 -10.25
C GLN A 208 -8.04 -11.40 -8.98
N ARG A 209 -6.82 -11.91 -9.12
CA ARG A 209 -5.80 -11.80 -8.07
C ARG A 209 -5.39 -10.34 -7.90
N TRP A 210 -5.22 -9.94 -6.65
CA TRP A 210 -4.58 -8.68 -6.31
C TRP A 210 -3.07 -8.76 -6.59
N ASP A 211 -2.67 -8.46 -7.83
CA ASP A 211 -1.27 -8.40 -8.26
C ASP A 211 -0.96 -7.00 -8.79
N LEU A 212 -0.50 -6.13 -7.89
CA LEU A 212 -0.20 -4.76 -8.25
C LEU A 212 1.17 -4.59 -8.90
N PRO A 213 1.31 -3.60 -9.80
CA PRO A 213 2.61 -3.20 -10.30
C PRO A 213 3.59 -2.83 -9.19
N ARG A 214 4.83 -3.28 -9.30
CA ARG A 214 5.88 -3.01 -8.28
C ARG A 214 6.12 -1.53 -8.04
N TRP A 215 5.97 -0.70 -9.09
CA TRP A 215 6.16 0.74 -8.97
C TRP A 215 5.12 1.42 -8.06
N TRP A 216 3.99 0.76 -7.78
CA TRP A 216 2.94 1.32 -6.94
C TRP A 216 3.43 1.51 -5.51
N VAL A 217 4.23 0.58 -4.96
CA VAL A 217 4.75 0.69 -3.59
C VAL A 217 5.55 1.98 -3.42
N ALA A 218 6.48 2.24 -4.35
CA ALA A 218 7.27 3.46 -4.35
C ALA A 218 6.41 4.71 -4.57
N HIS A 219 5.34 4.60 -5.35
CA HIS A 219 4.42 5.71 -5.61
C HIS A 219 3.59 6.08 -4.38
N SER A 220 2.96 5.10 -3.74
CA SER A 220 2.23 5.28 -2.47
C SER A 220 3.11 5.85 -1.37
N ALA A 221 4.39 5.42 -1.32
CA ALA A 221 5.40 5.96 -0.40
C ALA A 221 5.90 7.38 -0.76
N GLN A 222 5.48 7.93 -1.92
CA GLN A 222 6.02 9.18 -2.49
C GLN A 222 7.55 9.16 -2.63
N LEU A 223 8.09 7.99 -2.98
CA LEU A 223 9.51 7.74 -3.26
C LEU A 223 9.76 7.40 -4.74
N CYS A 224 8.69 7.34 -5.53
CA CYS A 224 8.76 6.94 -6.93
C CYS A 224 9.54 7.92 -7.82
N ARG A 225 10.03 7.38 -8.93
CA ARG A 225 10.56 8.15 -10.05
C ARG A 225 9.65 7.94 -11.26
N PRO A 226 9.22 9.01 -11.96
CA PRO A 226 8.30 8.87 -13.08
C PRO A 226 8.96 8.15 -14.26
N CYS A 227 8.21 7.26 -14.90
CA CYS A 227 8.64 6.57 -16.11
C CYS A 227 8.53 7.50 -17.31
N THR A 228 9.65 7.87 -17.92
CA THR A 228 9.63 8.77 -19.09
C THR A 228 9.03 8.15 -20.36
N PHE A 229 8.85 6.82 -20.38
CA PHE A 229 8.33 6.08 -21.53
C PHE A 229 6.85 5.73 -21.41
N ALA A 230 6.32 5.58 -20.19
CA ALA A 230 4.94 5.14 -19.97
C ALA A 230 3.89 6.12 -20.52
N PRO A 231 4.01 7.45 -20.31
CA PRO A 231 3.05 8.41 -20.88
C PRO A 231 3.03 8.45 -22.41
N ARG A 232 3.99 7.80 -23.08
CA ARG A 232 4.07 7.71 -24.55
C ARG A 232 3.63 6.34 -25.09
N GLY A 233 3.20 5.43 -24.22
CA GLY A 233 2.93 4.04 -24.61
C GLY A 233 4.18 3.27 -25.06
N LEU A 234 5.39 3.72 -24.69
CA LEU A 234 6.66 3.13 -25.14
C LEU A 234 7.32 2.24 -24.08
N CYS A 235 6.77 2.16 -22.86
CA CYS A 235 7.33 1.33 -21.81
C CYS A 235 7.03 -0.16 -22.07
N ARG A 236 8.08 -0.97 -22.27
CA ARG A 236 7.94 -2.42 -22.51
C ARG A 236 7.75 -3.24 -21.23
N ASN A 237 8.08 -2.69 -20.08
CA ASN A 237 8.07 -3.42 -18.82
C ASN A 237 6.71 -3.34 -18.09
N ALA A 238 5.78 -2.51 -18.56
CA ALA A 238 4.41 -2.40 -18.02
C ALA A 238 4.38 -2.43 -16.48
N ALA A 239 3.72 -3.43 -15.88
CA ALA A 239 3.60 -3.60 -14.43
C ALA A 239 4.93 -3.95 -13.71
N LEU A 240 5.90 -4.49 -14.44
CA LEU A 240 7.25 -4.81 -13.95
C LEU A 240 8.22 -3.64 -14.08
N CYS A 241 7.76 -2.48 -14.58
CA CYS A 241 8.62 -1.29 -14.62
C CYS A 241 8.98 -0.86 -13.19
N SER A 242 10.25 -0.59 -12.94
CA SER A 242 10.73 0.00 -11.67
C SER A 242 10.45 1.49 -11.55
N PHE A 243 9.95 2.11 -12.62
CA PHE A 243 9.55 3.52 -12.66
C PHE A 243 8.02 3.63 -12.61
N CYS A 244 7.54 4.69 -11.97
CA CYS A 244 6.11 4.90 -11.77
C CYS A 244 5.39 5.30 -13.06
N HIS A 245 4.25 4.66 -13.27
CA HIS A 245 3.36 4.90 -14.42
C HIS A 245 2.12 5.72 -14.04
N ALA A 246 2.04 6.25 -12.81
CA ALA A 246 0.88 7.03 -12.40
C ALA A 246 0.70 8.28 -13.27
N ASP A 247 -0.54 8.52 -13.67
CA ASP A 247 -0.92 9.61 -14.58
C ASP A 247 -0.61 11.00 -14.00
N GLU A 248 -0.59 11.12 -12.67
CA GLU A 248 -0.27 12.37 -11.96
C GLU A 248 1.14 12.91 -12.22
N HIS A 249 2.07 12.06 -12.66
CA HIS A 249 3.41 12.53 -13.03
C HIS A 249 3.42 13.39 -14.29
N GLY A 250 2.32 13.39 -15.05
CA GLY A 250 2.11 14.20 -16.23
C GLY A 250 3.05 13.88 -17.38
N THR A 251 2.60 14.18 -18.59
CA THR A 251 3.45 14.22 -19.79
C THR A 251 4.32 15.47 -19.83
N LYS A 252 4.57 16.14 -18.69
CA LYS A 252 5.53 17.25 -18.62
C LYS A 252 6.87 16.68 -19.05
N ALA A 253 7.09 16.74 -20.35
CA ALA A 253 8.35 16.50 -20.97
C ALA A 253 9.21 17.55 -20.29
N ALA A 254 9.97 17.12 -19.27
CA ALA A 254 11.13 17.87 -18.85
C ALA A 254 11.75 18.29 -20.17
N ASN A 255 11.83 19.60 -20.41
CA ASN A 255 12.24 20.24 -21.66
C ASN A 255 13.66 19.78 -21.99
N ARG A 256 13.78 18.49 -22.34
CA ARG A 256 15.01 17.76 -22.38
C ARG A 256 15.57 18.26 -23.68
N PRO A 257 16.69 19.00 -23.63
CA PRO A 257 17.21 19.58 -24.83
C PRO A 257 17.39 18.46 -25.86
N SER A 258 17.08 18.79 -27.11
CA SER A 258 17.18 17.84 -28.22
C SER A 258 18.54 17.14 -28.18
N LYS A 259 18.65 15.93 -28.76
CA LYS A 259 19.93 15.22 -28.83
C LYS A 259 21.05 16.12 -29.38
N LYS A 260 20.71 16.97 -30.36
CA LYS A 260 21.59 17.99 -30.95
C LYS A 260 22.04 19.05 -29.93
N GLU A 261 21.11 19.62 -29.16
CA GLU A 261 21.45 20.62 -28.13
C GLU A 261 22.28 20.02 -26.99
N ARG A 262 21.98 18.77 -26.58
CA ARG A 262 22.82 18.05 -25.60
C ARG A 262 24.23 17.81 -26.12
N ALA A 263 24.37 17.35 -27.37
CA ALA A 263 25.68 17.16 -27.99
C ALA A 263 26.45 18.48 -28.13
N ARG A 264 25.77 19.59 -28.45
CA ARG A 264 26.37 20.93 -28.50
C ARG A 264 26.91 21.37 -27.14
N ARG A 265 26.12 21.19 -26.08
CA ARG A 265 26.52 21.51 -24.70
C ARG A 265 27.71 20.67 -24.24
N ASP A 266 27.72 19.39 -24.59
CA ASP A 266 28.81 18.48 -24.22
C ASP A 266 30.14 18.86 -24.91
N ARG A 267 30.10 19.15 -26.22
CA ARG A 267 31.27 19.68 -26.95
C ARG A 267 31.78 20.98 -26.34
N ARG A 268 30.89 21.88 -25.91
CA ARG A 268 31.29 23.14 -25.26
C ARG A 268 31.97 22.89 -23.90
N ARG A 269 31.48 21.93 -23.11
CA ARG A 269 32.11 21.51 -21.85
C ARG A 269 33.49 20.90 -22.10
N GLN A 270 33.63 20.03 -23.10
CA GLN A 270 34.91 19.43 -23.46
C GLN A 270 35.92 20.48 -23.96
N ALA A 271 35.48 21.48 -24.72
CA ALA A 271 36.33 22.58 -25.16
C ALA A 271 36.84 23.44 -23.99
N MET A 272 35.99 23.70 -22.98
CA MET A 272 36.37 24.46 -21.78
C MET A 272 37.24 23.65 -20.81
N ALA A 273 37.10 22.33 -20.77
CA ALA A 273 37.89 21.45 -19.92
C ALA A 273 39.32 21.22 -20.45
N ARG A 274 39.62 21.59 -21.70
CA ARG A 274 40.98 21.63 -22.21
C ARG A 274 41.67 22.84 -21.59
N THR A 275 42.55 22.59 -20.63
CA THR A 275 43.51 23.58 -20.17
C THR A 275 44.28 24.13 -21.39
N PRO A 276 44.33 25.45 -21.58
CA PRO A 276 45.08 26.02 -22.68
C PRO A 276 46.53 25.54 -22.57
N SER A 277 47.05 24.97 -23.66
CA SER A 277 48.43 24.51 -23.71
C SER A 277 49.34 25.69 -23.36
N PRO A 278 50.36 25.50 -22.50
CA PRO A 278 51.25 26.57 -22.08
C PRO A 278 51.86 27.24 -23.31
N GLN A 279 51.72 28.57 -23.39
CA GLN A 279 52.34 29.37 -24.44
C GLN A 279 53.86 29.26 -24.30
N GLY A 280 54.54 28.74 -25.32
CA GLY A 280 56.01 28.80 -25.38
C GLY A 280 56.76 27.55 -25.87
N LEU A 281 56.10 26.48 -26.33
CA LEU A 281 56.79 25.26 -26.80
C LEU A 281 56.68 24.97 -28.31
N SER A 282 56.29 25.94 -29.12
CA SER A 282 56.47 25.84 -30.58
C SER A 282 57.83 26.42 -30.94
N SER A 283 58.80 25.52 -31.08
CA SER A 283 60.15 25.79 -31.62
C SER A 283 60.10 26.13 -33.10
#